data_AF-A0A8S0VR77-F1
#
_entry.id   AF-A0A8S0VR77-F1
#
_cell.length_a   1.000
_cell.length_b   1.000
_cell.length_c   1.000
_cell.angle_alpha   90.00
_cell.angle_beta   90.00
_cell.angle_gamma   90.00
#
_symmetry.space_group_name_H-M   'P 1'
#
loop_
_entity.id
_entity.type
_entity.pdbx_description
1 polymer ?
#
loop_
_entity_poly.entity_id
_entity_poly.type
_entity_poly.pdbx_seq_one_letter_code
_entity_poly.pdbx_strand_id
1 'polypeptide(L)'
;MAHIILPGNARQHIFLPSPHFMMQEVIPAQYLFIPDDITQPIRQADLQYGGPTFVDDVDELLGLKNGPLGFIGEEWLWTEGQLRMPYPQFKGEEPFPPLHEYLAYQAIMDDYGNMTRAHNKRAAELLRRPVTHGSVLVAKMIVTRKPDEYMETVLRFEELTEQELRSNAFSKKRREWHRATT
;
A
#
# COMPACT_ATOMS: atom_id res chain seq x y z
N MET A 1 18.56 1.34 -41.86
CA MET A 1 17.34 0.93 -41.14
C MET A 1 17.46 -0.55 -40.85
N ALA A 2 17.59 -0.92 -39.57
CA ALA A 2 17.60 -2.32 -39.14
C ALA A 2 16.40 -2.52 -38.21
N HIS A 3 15.49 -3.40 -38.60
CA HIS A 3 14.36 -3.82 -37.77
C HIS A 3 14.79 -5.06 -36.98
N ILE A 4 14.83 -4.94 -35.65
CA ILE A 4 14.87 -6.10 -34.77
C ILE A 4 13.42 -6.39 -34.38
N ILE A 5 12.90 -7.52 -34.83
CA ILE A 5 11.60 -8.06 -34.42
C ILE A 5 11.85 -8.92 -33.19
N LEU A 6 11.34 -8.52 -32.03
CA LEU A 6 11.27 -9.38 -30.84
C LEU A 6 9.88 -10.02 -30.77
N PRO A 7 9.78 -11.35 -30.58
CA PRO A 7 8.50 -12.02 -30.37
C PRO A 7 8.11 -11.99 -28.90
N GLY A 8 6.83 -11.81 -28.63
CA GLY A 8 6.22 -12.06 -27.31
C GLY A 8 5.74 -10.80 -26.61
N ASN A 9 4.41 -10.69 -26.47
CA ASN A 9 3.68 -9.69 -25.69
C ASN A 9 3.98 -9.79 -24.18
N ALA A 10 5.20 -9.50 -23.76
CA ALA A 10 5.46 -9.02 -22.42
C ALA A 10 5.64 -7.51 -22.53
N ARG A 11 4.60 -6.74 -22.18
CA ARG A 11 4.77 -5.34 -21.83
C ARG A 11 5.64 -5.31 -20.58
N GLN A 12 6.96 -5.36 -20.75
CA GLN A 12 7.90 -4.98 -19.71
C GLN A 12 7.74 -3.47 -19.52
N HIS A 13 6.83 -3.10 -18.62
CA HIS A 13 6.90 -1.79 -18.01
C HIS A 13 8.15 -1.82 -17.13
N ILE A 14 9.27 -1.36 -17.70
CA ILE A 14 10.44 -0.98 -16.93
C ILE A 14 9.98 0.20 -16.08
N PHE A 15 9.52 -0.09 -14.86
CA PHE A 15 9.37 0.95 -13.85
C PHE A 15 10.77 1.29 -13.41
N LEU A 16 11.29 2.39 -13.97
CA LEU A 16 12.35 3.14 -13.31
C LEU A 16 11.89 3.37 -11.86
N PRO A 17 12.78 3.21 -10.86
CA PRO A 17 12.43 3.59 -9.49
C PRO A 17 11.80 4.97 -9.55
N SER A 18 10.57 5.10 -9.04
CA SER A 18 9.83 6.36 -9.10
C SER A 18 10.78 7.49 -8.67
N PRO A 19 11.01 8.53 -9.49
CA PRO A 19 12.13 9.47 -9.33
C PRO A 19 12.04 10.38 -8.09
N HIS A 20 11.19 10.06 -7.11
CA HIS A 20 10.84 10.91 -5.96
C HIS A 20 11.22 10.32 -4.59
N PHE A 21 12.12 9.32 -4.51
CA PHE A 21 12.95 9.12 -3.31
C PHE A 21 13.94 10.31 -3.06
N MET A 22 13.72 11.46 -3.70
CA MET A 22 14.48 12.68 -3.49
C MET A 22 13.74 13.57 -2.48
N MET A 23 14.24 13.53 -1.24
CA MET A 23 13.89 14.40 -0.10
C MET A 23 12.47 14.25 0.47
N GLN A 24 12.03 13.02 0.70
CA GLN A 24 11.02 12.81 1.74
C GLN A 24 11.71 12.91 3.10
N GLU A 25 11.14 13.64 4.05
CA GLU A 25 11.60 13.55 5.44
C GLU A 25 11.54 12.08 5.86
N VAL A 26 12.57 11.60 6.55
CA VAL A 26 12.55 10.24 7.09
C VAL A 26 11.59 10.24 8.28
N ILE A 27 10.49 9.51 8.15
CA ILE A 27 9.42 9.48 9.16
C ILE A 27 9.45 8.12 9.86
N PRO A 28 9.61 8.08 11.19
CA PRO A 28 9.38 6.88 11.96
C PRO A 28 7.96 6.37 11.74
N ALA A 29 7.83 5.14 11.28
CA ALA A 29 6.58 4.57 10.83
C ALA A 29 6.30 3.26 11.55
N GLN A 30 5.11 3.16 12.14
CA GLN A 30 4.65 1.95 12.79
C GLN A 30 3.66 1.23 11.88
N TYR A 31 4.01 -0.01 11.53
CA TYR A 31 3.19 -0.90 10.72
C TYR A 31 2.70 -2.07 11.56
N LEU A 32 1.47 -2.48 11.33
CA LEU A 32 0.96 -3.76 11.82
C LEU A 32 1.39 -4.87 10.85
N PHE A 33 2.27 -5.75 11.30
CA PHE A 33 2.72 -6.91 10.53
C PHE A 33 1.81 -8.11 10.78
N ILE A 34 1.21 -8.61 9.69
CA ILE A 34 0.37 -9.80 9.67
C ILE A 34 1.13 -10.92 8.95
N PRO A 35 1.74 -11.88 9.67
CA PRO A 35 2.47 -12.98 9.03
C PRO A 35 1.54 -13.90 8.24
N ASP A 36 2.05 -14.57 7.22
CA ASP A 36 1.36 -15.68 6.53
C ASP A 36 1.27 -16.95 7.37
N ASP A 37 2.25 -17.21 8.21
CA ASP A 37 2.23 -18.27 9.20
C ASP A 37 1.25 -17.95 10.35
N ILE A 38 0.18 -18.76 10.45
CA ILE A 38 -0.86 -18.60 11.49
C ILE A 38 -0.33 -18.83 12.91
N THR A 39 0.79 -19.54 13.06
CA THR A 39 1.41 -19.78 14.37
C THR A 39 2.15 -18.56 14.92
N GLN A 40 2.54 -17.63 14.04
CA GLN A 40 3.20 -16.40 14.42
C GLN A 40 2.17 -15.33 14.82
N PRO A 41 2.39 -14.58 15.91
CA PRO A 41 1.49 -13.51 16.32
C PRO A 41 1.57 -12.31 15.38
N ILE A 42 0.47 -11.55 15.29
CA ILE A 42 0.48 -10.21 14.70
C ILE A 42 1.28 -9.29 15.63
N ARG A 43 2.13 -8.43 15.07
CA ARG A 43 3.03 -7.57 15.85
C ARG A 43 3.22 -6.21 15.19
N GLN A 44 3.67 -5.23 15.96
CA GLN A 44 4.15 -3.97 15.40
C GLN A 44 5.53 -4.16 14.74
N ALA A 45 5.76 -3.42 13.67
CA ALA A 45 7.03 -3.31 12.97
C ALA A 45 7.36 -1.82 12.82
N ASP A 46 8.50 -1.41 13.36
CA ASP A 46 8.99 -0.05 13.26
C ASP A 46 9.91 0.06 12.03
N LEU A 47 9.57 0.96 11.13
CA LEU A 47 10.29 1.23 9.88
C LEU A 47 10.63 2.71 9.77
N GLN A 48 11.62 3.04 8.96
CA GLN A 48 11.98 4.41 8.63
C GLN A 48 11.42 4.74 7.24
N TYR A 49 10.18 5.21 7.16
CA TYR A 49 9.54 5.54 5.88
C TYR A 49 10.28 6.68 5.18
N GLY A 50 10.50 6.53 3.87
CA GLY A 50 11.37 7.44 3.09
C GLY A 50 12.87 7.29 3.40
N GLY A 51 13.24 6.41 4.33
CA GLY A 51 14.64 6.11 4.66
C GLY A 51 15.34 5.23 3.62
N PRO A 52 16.68 5.24 3.60
CA PRO A 52 17.46 4.53 2.58
C PRO A 52 17.32 3.00 2.65
N THR A 53 16.91 2.44 3.80
CA THR A 53 16.72 1.00 4.01
C THR A 53 15.26 0.57 3.94
N PHE A 54 14.31 1.50 3.75
CA PHE A 54 12.88 1.21 3.88
C PHE A 54 12.44 0.01 3.03
N VAL A 55 12.85 -0.01 1.76
CA VAL A 55 12.51 -1.08 0.81
C VAL A 55 13.10 -2.41 1.26
N ASP A 56 14.38 -2.43 1.66
CA ASP A 56 15.07 -3.65 2.12
C ASP A 56 14.45 -4.20 3.41
N ASP A 57 14.02 -3.32 4.31
CA ASP A 57 13.39 -3.69 5.58
C ASP A 57 11.98 -4.25 5.35
N VAL A 58 11.21 -3.65 4.43
CA VAL A 58 9.91 -4.17 3.98
C VAL A 58 10.08 -5.53 3.33
N ASP A 59 11.03 -5.69 2.41
CA ASP A 59 11.32 -6.96 1.74
C ASP A 59 11.72 -8.05 2.72
N GLU A 60 12.51 -7.71 3.74
CA GLU A 60 12.87 -8.65 4.81
C GLU A 60 11.66 -9.10 5.60
N LEU A 61 10.84 -8.15 6.07
CA LEU A 61 9.64 -8.45 6.86
C LEU A 61 8.64 -9.28 6.08
N LEU A 62 8.44 -8.93 4.81
CA LEU A 62 7.54 -9.66 3.93
C LEU A 62 8.14 -11.01 3.49
N GLY A 63 9.44 -11.24 3.66
CA GLY A 63 10.13 -12.47 3.24
C GLY A 63 10.28 -12.58 1.72
N LEU A 64 10.51 -11.45 1.06
CA LEU A 64 10.63 -11.32 -0.39
C LEU A 64 12.09 -11.48 -0.89
N LYS A 65 13.06 -11.52 0.05
CA LYS A 65 14.47 -11.77 -0.26
C LYS A 65 14.61 -13.14 -0.97
N ASN A 66 15.06 -13.12 -2.23
CA ASN A 66 15.28 -14.23 -3.19
C ASN A 66 14.26 -14.39 -4.36
N GLY A 67 13.24 -13.54 -4.48
CA GLY A 67 12.38 -13.51 -5.68
C GLY A 67 13.05 -12.78 -6.88
N PRO A 68 12.78 -13.17 -8.14
CA PRO A 68 13.24 -12.42 -9.30
C PRO A 68 12.54 -11.06 -9.32
N LEU A 69 13.21 -10.01 -8.83
CA LEU A 69 12.68 -8.65 -8.68
C LEU A 69 11.38 -8.65 -7.85
N GLY A 70 11.53 -8.69 -6.52
CA GLY A 70 10.41 -8.49 -5.59
C GLY A 70 9.79 -7.12 -5.86
N PHE A 71 8.61 -7.13 -6.47
CA PHE A 71 7.81 -5.92 -6.55
C PHE A 71 7.01 -5.85 -5.24
N ILE A 72 7.05 -4.71 -4.58
CA ILE A 72 6.21 -4.41 -3.42
C ILE A 72 4.92 -3.80 -3.97
N GLY A 73 3.80 -4.47 -3.73
CA GLY A 73 2.46 -3.99 -4.05
C GLY A 73 1.88 -3.18 -2.91
N GLU A 74 1.43 -1.96 -3.21
CA GLU A 74 0.74 -1.09 -2.27
C GLU A 74 -0.75 -0.97 -2.64
N GLU A 75 -1.64 -1.19 -1.68
CA GLU A 75 -3.09 -1.03 -1.87
C GLU A 75 -3.69 -0.12 -0.80
N TRP A 76 -4.46 0.87 -1.25
CA TRP A 76 -5.31 1.67 -0.37
C TRP A 76 -6.49 0.85 0.16
N LEU A 77 -6.53 0.72 1.48
CA LEU A 77 -7.63 0.06 2.17
C LEU A 77 -8.79 1.04 2.41
N TRP A 78 -8.51 2.30 2.69
CA TRP A 78 -9.51 3.35 2.85
C TRP A 78 -8.81 4.70 2.96
N THR A 79 -9.45 5.75 2.46
CA THR A 79 -9.07 7.14 2.72
C THR A 79 -10.29 7.93 3.22
N GLU A 80 -10.07 8.81 4.19
CA GLU A 80 -11.08 9.74 4.66
C GLU A 80 -11.52 10.67 3.53
N GLY A 81 -12.81 10.95 3.47
CA GLY A 81 -13.42 11.67 2.33
C GLY A 81 -13.56 10.83 1.06
N GLN A 82 -13.23 9.53 1.08
CA GLN A 82 -13.24 8.66 -0.10
C GLN A 82 -12.50 9.27 -1.29
N LEU A 83 -11.39 9.93 -1.00
CA LEU A 83 -10.59 10.61 -1.99
C LEU A 83 -10.07 9.55 -2.97
N ARG A 84 -10.79 9.40 -4.09
CA ARG A 84 -10.33 8.64 -5.24
C ARG A 84 -9.05 9.31 -5.67
N MET A 85 -7.94 8.57 -5.72
CA MET A 85 -6.79 9.05 -6.47
C MET A 85 -7.28 9.36 -7.88
N PRO A 86 -7.29 10.63 -8.33
CA PRO A 86 -7.66 10.91 -9.70
C PRO A 86 -6.47 10.42 -10.53
N TYR A 87 -6.60 9.19 -11.05
CA TYR A 87 -6.03 8.94 -12.36
C TYR A 87 -6.57 10.03 -13.30
N PRO A 88 -5.79 10.52 -14.29
CA PRO A 88 -6.08 11.70 -15.12
C PRO A 88 -7.37 11.64 -15.98
N GLN A 89 -8.25 10.68 -15.72
CA GLN A 89 -9.47 10.39 -16.46
C GLN A 89 -10.72 11.12 -15.89
N PHE A 90 -10.67 11.65 -14.67
CA PHE A 90 -11.78 12.41 -14.09
C PHE A 90 -11.61 13.92 -14.29
N LYS A 91 -11.79 14.37 -15.53
CA LYS A 91 -12.02 15.80 -15.81
C LYS A 91 -13.43 16.17 -15.31
N GLY A 92 -13.52 16.87 -14.19
CA GLY A 92 -14.77 17.54 -13.78
C GLY A 92 -15.24 17.34 -12.35
N GLU A 93 -14.51 16.60 -11.50
CA GLU A 93 -14.82 16.58 -10.07
C GLU A 93 -14.24 17.82 -9.38
N GLU A 94 -14.99 18.35 -8.41
CA GLU A 94 -14.69 19.59 -7.69
C GLU A 94 -13.24 19.62 -7.18
N PRO A 95 -12.58 20.79 -7.18
CA PRO A 95 -11.24 20.91 -6.63
C PRO A 95 -11.26 20.38 -5.20
N PHE A 96 -10.31 19.49 -4.89
CA PHE A 96 -10.08 19.02 -3.53
C PHE A 96 -10.06 20.24 -2.60
N PRO A 97 -10.78 20.21 -1.45
CA PRO A 97 -10.70 21.30 -0.49
C PRO A 97 -9.21 21.52 -0.15
N PRO A 98 -8.73 22.77 -0.06
CA PRO A 98 -7.31 23.06 0.06
C PRO A 98 -6.73 22.41 1.32
N LEU A 99 -5.58 21.73 1.16
CA LEU A 99 -4.70 21.25 2.23
C LEU A 99 -5.46 20.68 3.45
N HIS A 100 -6.27 19.65 3.23
CA HIS A 100 -6.82 18.90 4.35
C HIS A 100 -5.85 17.77 4.72
N GLU A 101 -5.49 17.67 6.00
CA GLU A 101 -4.96 16.42 6.53
C GLU A 101 -6.09 15.41 6.59
N TYR A 102 -5.86 14.19 6.12
CA TYR A 102 -6.88 13.15 6.16
C TYR A 102 -6.26 11.81 6.54
N LEU A 103 -7.09 10.97 7.15
CA LEU A 103 -6.70 9.65 7.59
C LEU A 103 -6.76 8.64 6.43
N ALA A 104 -5.73 7.82 6.28
CA ALA A 104 -5.67 6.75 5.31
C ALA A 104 -5.17 5.43 5.94
N TYR A 105 -5.59 4.31 5.35
CA TYR A 105 -5.10 2.97 5.65
C TYR A 105 -4.51 2.38 4.38
N GLN A 106 -3.30 1.86 4.46
CA GLN A 106 -2.58 1.26 3.34
C GLN A 106 -2.11 -0.14 3.73
N ALA A 107 -2.19 -1.08 2.80
CA ALA A 107 -1.53 -2.38 2.90
C ALA A 107 -0.33 -2.43 1.95
N ILE A 108 0.78 -2.94 2.46
CA ILE A 108 1.99 -3.25 1.70
C ILE A 108 2.15 -4.77 1.71
N MET A 109 2.25 -5.35 0.52
CA MET A 109 2.27 -6.80 0.31
C MET A 109 3.11 -7.16 -0.92
N ASP A 110 3.30 -8.44 -1.18
CA ASP A 110 3.90 -8.92 -2.43
C ASP A 110 2.98 -8.59 -3.63
N ASP A 111 3.56 -8.13 -4.74
CA ASP A 111 2.85 -7.47 -5.84
C ASP A 111 2.05 -8.39 -6.79
N TYR A 112 1.05 -7.77 -7.46
CA TYR A 112 0.23 -8.15 -8.62
C TYR A 112 0.04 -9.64 -8.95
N GLY A 113 -0.22 -10.48 -7.95
CA GLY A 113 -0.64 -11.86 -8.23
C GLY A 113 0.53 -12.81 -8.42
N ASN A 114 1.61 -12.63 -7.66
CA ASN A 114 2.44 -13.75 -7.26
C ASN A 114 1.63 -14.68 -6.33
N MET A 115 0.63 -15.36 -6.91
CA MET A 115 -0.20 -16.42 -6.30
C MET A 115 0.65 -17.63 -5.87
N THR A 116 1.97 -17.54 -5.98
CA THR A 116 2.95 -18.54 -5.60
C THR A 116 3.01 -18.72 -4.08
N ARG A 117 2.68 -17.67 -3.31
CA ARG A 117 2.62 -17.76 -1.85
C ARG A 117 1.27 -18.27 -1.36
N ALA A 118 1.29 -18.94 -0.21
CA ALA A 118 0.08 -19.46 0.41
C ALA A 118 -0.91 -18.34 0.71
N HIS A 119 -2.21 -18.67 0.63
CA HIS A 119 -3.29 -17.76 0.98
C HIS A 119 -3.22 -17.45 2.49
N ASN A 120 -2.99 -16.17 2.81
CA ASN A 120 -3.05 -15.64 4.16
C ASN A 120 -4.50 -15.29 4.53
N LYS A 121 -5.25 -16.30 4.98
CA LYS A 121 -6.65 -16.16 5.39
C LYS A 121 -6.83 -15.10 6.48
N ARG A 122 -5.88 -15.03 7.42
CA ARG A 122 -5.91 -14.07 8.53
C ARG A 122 -5.85 -12.63 8.00
N ALA A 123 -4.93 -12.34 7.09
CA ALA A 123 -4.86 -11.02 6.45
C ALA A 123 -6.10 -10.74 5.58
N ALA A 124 -6.57 -11.70 4.79
CA ALA A 124 -7.78 -11.54 3.98
C ALA A 124 -9.00 -11.17 4.84
N GLU A 125 -9.20 -11.86 5.96
CA GLU A 125 -10.31 -11.61 6.90
C GLU A 125 -10.20 -10.25 7.59
N LEU A 126 -9.02 -9.88 8.10
CA LEU A 126 -8.80 -8.61 8.80
C LEU A 126 -8.95 -7.41 7.86
N LEU A 127 -8.38 -7.52 6.66
CA LEU A 127 -8.38 -6.45 5.66
C LEU A 127 -9.67 -6.39 4.84
N ARG A 128 -10.58 -7.36 5.05
CA ARG A 128 -11.81 -7.53 4.27
C ARG A 128 -11.52 -7.58 2.78
N ARG A 129 -10.49 -8.31 2.39
CA ARG A 129 -10.10 -8.55 1.00
C ARG A 129 -10.54 -9.96 0.59
N PRO A 130 -10.98 -10.17 -0.67
CA PRO A 130 -11.35 -11.51 -1.13
C PRO A 130 -10.19 -12.50 -1.03
N VAL A 131 -8.98 -12.04 -1.34
CA VAL A 131 -7.76 -12.84 -1.37
C VAL A 131 -6.58 -11.95 -0.95
N THR A 132 -5.69 -12.52 -0.13
CA THR A 132 -4.42 -11.91 0.26
C THR A 132 -3.36 -13.02 0.38
N HIS A 133 -2.22 -12.89 -0.28
CA HIS A 133 -1.16 -13.91 -0.25
C HIS A 133 0.05 -13.41 0.52
N GLY A 134 0.77 -14.33 1.17
CA GLY A 134 1.98 -13.99 1.93
C GLY A 134 1.72 -13.10 3.15
N SER A 135 2.81 -12.67 3.78
CA SER A 135 2.76 -11.71 4.89
C SER A 135 2.32 -10.33 4.37
N VAL A 136 1.79 -9.50 5.26
CA VAL A 136 1.31 -8.15 4.92
C VAL A 136 1.73 -7.16 5.99
N LEU A 137 2.13 -5.96 5.59
CA LEU A 137 2.28 -4.80 6.45
C LEU A 137 1.10 -3.87 6.25
N VAL A 138 0.57 -3.30 7.33
CA VAL A 138 -0.57 -2.39 7.28
C VAL A 138 -0.22 -1.12 8.03
N ALA A 139 -0.39 0.02 7.39
CA ALA A 139 -0.21 1.32 8.01
C ALA A 139 -1.55 2.04 8.16
N LYS A 140 -1.62 2.83 9.22
CA LYS A 140 -2.59 3.90 9.42
C LYS A 140 -1.80 5.20 9.42
N MET A 141 -2.16 6.12 8.55
CA MET A 141 -1.36 7.31 8.28
C MET A 141 -2.25 8.54 8.15
N ILE A 142 -1.70 9.68 8.57
CA ILE A 142 -2.25 10.97 8.23
C ILE A 142 -1.45 11.48 7.04
N VAL A 143 -2.18 11.78 5.96
CA VAL A 143 -1.64 12.26 4.70
C VAL A 143 -2.18 13.64 4.41
N THR A 144 -1.48 14.37 3.56
CA THR A 144 -1.98 15.60 2.97
C THR A 144 -1.79 15.56 1.47
N ARG A 145 -2.58 16.36 0.76
CA ARG A 145 -2.42 16.56 -0.67
C ARG A 145 -2.41 18.04 -0.99
N LYS A 146 -1.32 18.52 -1.58
CA LYS A 146 -1.27 19.88 -2.08
C LYS A 146 -2.08 19.98 -3.39
N PRO A 147 -2.76 21.12 -3.66
CA PRO A 147 -3.57 21.29 -4.86
C PRO A 147 -2.82 20.99 -6.17
N ASP A 148 -1.52 21.28 -6.21
CA ASP A 148 -0.66 21.11 -7.38
C ASP A 148 0.11 19.77 -7.37
N GLU A 149 -0.07 18.94 -6.34
CA GLU A 149 0.58 17.64 -6.22
C GLU A 149 -0.35 16.50 -6.64
N TYR A 150 0.15 15.67 -7.55
CA TYR A 150 -0.53 14.44 -7.96
C TYR A 150 -0.46 13.34 -6.90
N MET A 151 0.51 13.44 -5.98
CA MET A 151 0.79 12.43 -4.96
C MET A 151 0.45 12.95 -3.56
N GLU A 152 0.07 12.02 -2.69
CA GLU A 152 -0.15 12.29 -1.27
C GLU A 152 1.21 12.35 -0.56
N THR A 153 1.34 13.29 0.37
CA THR A 153 2.48 13.36 1.29
C THR A 153 2.08 12.77 2.62
N VAL A 154 2.78 11.72 3.06
CA VAL A 154 2.62 11.18 4.42
C VAL A 154 3.21 12.16 5.42
N LEU A 155 2.40 12.57 6.41
CA LEU A 155 2.84 13.49 7.47
C LEU A 155 3.25 12.73 8.73
N ARG A 156 2.48 11.71 9.10
CA ARG A 156 2.73 10.88 10.28
C ARG A 156 2.02 9.54 10.20
N PHE A 157 2.56 8.58 10.92
CA PHE A 157 1.92 7.29 11.16
C PHE A 157 1.21 7.30 12.50
N GLU A 158 0.03 6.69 12.56
CA GLU A 158 -0.69 6.44 13.80
C GLU A 158 -0.61 4.96 14.14
N GLU A 159 -0.68 4.66 15.43
CA GLU A 159 -0.77 3.27 15.89
C GLU A 159 -2.01 2.60 15.29
N LEU A 160 -1.78 1.42 14.70
CA LEU A 160 -2.82 0.54 14.21
C LEU A 160 -2.77 -0.77 14.98
N THR A 161 -3.89 -1.19 15.55
CA THR A 161 -3.98 -2.44 16.31
C THR A 161 -4.77 -3.49 15.55
N GLU A 162 -4.56 -4.77 15.88
CA GLU A 162 -5.39 -5.86 15.38
C GLU A 162 -6.87 -5.66 15.75
N GLN A 163 -7.13 -5.16 16.97
CA GLN A 163 -8.50 -4.90 17.42
C GLN A 163 -9.20 -3.83 16.57
N GLU A 164 -8.48 -2.80 16.12
CA GLU A 164 -9.01 -1.78 15.22
C GLU A 164 -9.43 -2.41 13.87
N LEU A 165 -8.61 -3.28 13.28
CA LEU A 165 -8.95 -3.99 12.04
C LEU A 165 -10.12 -4.96 12.21
N ARG A 166 -10.27 -5.56 13.40
CA ARG A 166 -11.44 -6.41 13.73
C ARG A 166 -12.72 -5.62 14.00
N SER A 167 -12.63 -4.31 14.19
CA SER A 167 -13.75 -3.49 14.62
C SER A 167 -14.86 -3.36 13.57
N ASN A 168 -16.08 -3.11 14.04
CA ASN A 168 -17.20 -2.75 13.18
C ASN A 168 -16.98 -1.42 12.46
N ALA A 169 -16.23 -0.49 13.07
CA ALA A 169 -15.90 0.80 12.48
C ALA A 169 -15.01 0.63 11.24
N PHE A 170 -13.93 -0.15 11.34
CA PHE A 170 -13.08 -0.45 10.18
C PHE A 170 -13.84 -1.26 9.12
N SER A 171 -14.67 -2.22 9.55
CA SER A 171 -15.51 -3.00 8.62
C SER A 171 -16.50 -2.12 7.85
N LYS A 172 -17.03 -1.05 8.47
CA LYS A 172 -17.88 -0.05 7.80
C LYS A 172 -17.06 0.74 6.77
N LYS A 173 -15.89 1.27 7.16
CA LYS A 173 -14.94 1.97 6.27
C LYS A 173 -14.60 1.14 5.03
N ARG A 174 -14.25 -0.14 5.19
CA ARG A 174 -13.93 -1.03 4.06
C ARG A 174 -15.10 -1.29 3.12
N ARG A 175 -16.32 -1.47 3.63
CA ARG A 175 -17.51 -1.63 2.78
C ARG A 175 -17.82 -0.36 1.97
N GLU A 176 -17.68 0.80 2.60
CA GLU A 176 -17.87 2.09 1.94
C GLU A 176 -16.82 2.30 0.85
N TRP A 177 -15.56 1.98 1.14
CA TRP A 177 -14.47 2.03 0.15
C TRP A 177 -14.72 1.10 -1.03
N HIS A 178 -15.07 -0.15 -0.78
CA HIS A 178 -15.32 -1.13 -1.84
C HIS A 178 -16.44 -0.67 -2.76
N ARG A 179 -17.57 -0.21 -2.20
CA ARG A 179 -18.69 0.36 -2.99
C ARG A 179 -18.31 1.58 -3.81
N ALA A 180 -17.35 2.38 -3.34
CA ALA A 180 -16.90 3.58 -4.04
C ALA A 180 -15.84 3.31 -5.11
N THR A 181 -15.18 2.13 -5.09
CA THR A 181 -14.05 1.80 -5.96
C THR A 181 -14.32 0.66 -6.95
N THR A 182 -15.43 -0.06 -6.80
CA THR A 182 -16.01 -0.96 -7.82
C THR A 182 -17.06 -0.26 -8.66
#